data_AF-A0A9E5FVZ8-F1
#
_entry.id   AF-A0A9E5FVZ8-F1
#
_cell.length_a   1.000
_cell.length_b   1.000
_cell.length_c   1.000
_cell.angle_alpha   90.00
_cell.angle_beta   90.00
_cell.angle_gamma   90.00
#
_symmetry.space_group_name_H-M   'P 1'
#
loop_
_entity.id
_entity.type
_entity.pdbx_description
1 polymer ?
#
loop_
_entity_poly.entity_id
_entity_poly.type
_entity_poly.pdbx_seq_one_letter_code
_entity_poly.pdbx_strand_id
1 'polypeptide(L)'
;AVQEEHHPGETLSVRTAAGVKEATLTLPDGSVQTLQAREGSVTFGPLVRAGTYEFRWTDDRGEQRRMFAVNTAEGEGRITAADQLSIGTQVVQGTGSEGGSLSDLWPYALTAALILLVLEWWAYHRKNWIRPVRGAKPVRPLGAAAPIIRA
;
A
#
# COMPACT_ATOMS: atom_id res chain seq x y z
N ALA A 1 -14.75 16.70 24.02
CA ALA A 1 -14.95 16.97 22.59
C ALA A 1 -15.74 15.80 22.03
N VAL A 2 -16.99 16.02 21.64
CA VAL A 2 -17.80 14.99 21.00
C VAL A 2 -17.17 14.76 19.63
N GLN A 3 -16.64 13.56 19.38
CA GLN A 3 -16.19 13.18 18.05
C GLN A 3 -17.44 12.85 17.25
N GLU A 4 -17.83 13.76 16.37
CA GLU A 4 -18.86 13.51 15.36
C GLU A 4 -18.18 12.72 14.24
N GLU A 5 -18.48 11.42 14.19
CA GLU A 5 -18.03 10.54 13.11
C GLU A 5 -18.90 10.77 11.88
N HIS A 6 -18.26 11.05 10.75
CA HIS A 6 -18.92 11.34 9.48
C HIS A 6 -18.42 10.42 8.38
N HIS A 7 -19.28 10.13 7.41
CA HIS A 7 -18.94 9.28 6.27
C HIS A 7 -18.92 10.06 4.95
N PRO A 8 -18.14 9.61 3.95
CA PRO A 8 -18.24 10.13 2.58
C PRO A 8 -19.68 10.08 2.07
N GLY A 9 -20.12 11.14 1.40
CA GLY A 9 -21.49 11.35 0.95
C GLY A 9 -22.35 12.18 1.90
N GLU A 10 -21.95 12.34 3.17
CA GLU A 10 -22.66 13.19 4.13
C GLU A 10 -22.34 14.68 3.94
N THR A 11 -23.17 15.52 4.56
CA THR A 11 -22.99 16.97 4.60
C THR A 11 -22.59 17.40 6.02
N LEU A 12 -21.46 18.08 6.13
CA LEU A 12 -21.05 18.73 7.38
C LEU A 12 -21.77 20.06 7.52
N SER A 13 -22.40 20.28 8.68
CA SER A 13 -22.96 21.58 9.03
C SER A 13 -22.40 22.05 10.37
N VAL A 14 -21.77 23.22 10.36
CA VAL A 14 -21.18 23.83 11.53
C VAL A 14 -21.97 25.09 11.86
N ARG A 15 -22.51 25.18 13.08
CA ARG A 15 -23.09 26.45 13.57
C ARG A 15 -21.95 27.42 13.87
N THR A 16 -22.07 28.63 13.31
CA THR A 16 -21.20 29.77 13.59
C THR A 16 -22.00 30.84 14.33
N ALA A 17 -21.33 31.81 14.94
CA ALA A 17 -22.04 32.93 15.56
C ALA A 17 -22.73 33.81 14.51
N ALA A 18 -23.78 34.52 14.92
CA ALA A 18 -24.51 35.46 14.08
C ALA A 18 -23.60 36.67 13.78
N GLY A 19 -23.11 36.78 12.55
CA GLY A 19 -22.21 37.87 12.12
C GLY A 19 -20.99 37.38 11.33
N VAL A 20 -20.65 36.09 11.45
CA VAL A 20 -19.63 35.44 10.63
C VAL A 20 -20.12 35.40 9.18
N LYS A 21 -19.35 36.00 8.26
CA LYS A 21 -19.66 36.00 6.81
C LYS A 21 -18.91 34.91 6.07
N GLU A 22 -17.68 34.61 6.49
CA GLU A 22 -16.77 33.72 5.80
C GLU A 22 -16.15 32.72 6.78
N ALA A 23 -16.02 31.48 6.32
CA ALA A 23 -15.29 30.43 6.99
C ALA A 23 -14.35 29.75 6.01
N THR A 24 -13.15 29.42 6.46
CA THR A 24 -12.14 28.71 5.71
C THR A 24 -12.22 27.22 6.05
N LEU A 25 -12.40 26.38 5.05
CA LEU A 25 -12.35 24.93 5.15
C LEU A 25 -11.02 24.42 4.60
N THR A 26 -10.27 23.68 5.40
CA THR A 26 -9.12 22.90 4.94
C THR A 26 -9.56 21.46 4.72
N LEU A 27 -9.36 20.96 3.52
CA LEU A 27 -9.67 19.60 3.10
C LEU A 27 -8.54 18.65 3.49
N PRO A 28 -8.80 17.33 3.53
CA PRO A 28 -7.78 16.33 3.88
C PRO A 28 -6.64 16.21 2.85
N ASP A 29 -6.78 16.76 1.64
CA ASP A 29 -5.70 16.87 0.65
C ASP A 29 -4.80 18.12 0.86
N GLY A 30 -5.12 18.95 1.87
CA GLY A 30 -4.44 20.21 2.16
C GLY A 30 -4.94 21.40 1.34
N SER A 31 -5.92 21.20 0.44
CA SER A 31 -6.55 22.30 -0.28
C SER A 31 -7.43 23.13 0.66
N VAL A 32 -7.50 24.43 0.40
CA VAL A 32 -8.23 25.38 1.23
C VAL A 32 -9.35 26.00 0.40
N GLN A 33 -10.57 25.97 0.93
CA GLN A 33 -11.75 26.56 0.30
C GLN A 33 -12.42 27.55 1.24
N THR A 34 -12.80 28.72 0.71
CA THR A 34 -13.58 29.71 1.46
C THR A 34 -15.06 29.46 1.24
N LEU A 35 -15.78 29.26 2.34
CA LEU A 35 -17.22 29.04 2.37
C LEU A 35 -17.92 30.25 2.95
N GLN A 36 -19.02 30.64 2.31
CA GLN A 36 -19.87 31.72 2.80
C GLN A 36 -20.82 31.17 3.87
N ALA A 37 -20.81 31.79 5.04
CA ALA A 37 -21.74 31.45 6.10
C ALA A 37 -23.14 31.97 5.75
N ARG A 38 -24.15 31.10 5.87
CA ARG A 38 -25.56 31.43 5.65
C ARG A 38 -26.32 31.18 6.94
N GLU A 39 -27.05 32.19 7.39
CA GLU A 39 -27.95 32.10 8.55
C GLU A 39 -27.27 31.60 9.85
N GLY A 40 -26.00 31.98 10.07
CA GLY A 40 -25.24 31.53 11.25
C GLY A 40 -24.82 30.05 11.18
N SER A 41 -24.75 29.49 9.99
CA SER A 41 -24.21 28.16 9.75
C SER A 41 -23.35 28.12 8.50
N VAL A 42 -22.35 27.25 8.50
CA VAL A 42 -21.54 26.91 7.34
C VAL A 42 -21.79 25.46 7.03
N THR A 43 -22.25 25.20 5.81
CA THR A 43 -22.59 23.86 5.37
C THR A 43 -21.72 23.49 4.18
N PHE A 44 -21.10 22.32 4.25
CA PHE A 44 -20.22 21.79 3.21
C PHE A 44 -20.58 20.34 2.93
N GLY A 45 -20.84 20.05 1.66
CA GLY A 45 -21.12 18.71 1.19
C GLY A 45 -21.29 18.68 -0.33
N PRO A 46 -21.20 17.51 -0.96
CA PRO A 46 -20.94 16.21 -0.32
C PRO A 46 -19.46 15.98 0.06
N LEU A 47 -19.22 15.25 1.14
CA LEU A 47 -17.89 14.78 1.54
C LEU A 47 -17.39 13.70 0.58
N VAL A 48 -16.35 13.97 -0.21
CA VAL A 48 -15.89 13.03 -1.24
C VAL A 48 -14.69 12.18 -0.77
N ARG A 49 -13.97 12.62 0.26
CA ARG A 49 -12.74 11.95 0.71
C ARG A 49 -12.78 11.69 2.21
N ALA A 50 -12.31 10.52 2.62
CA ALA A 50 -12.01 10.25 4.02
C ALA A 50 -10.77 11.06 4.46
N GLY A 51 -10.76 11.51 5.71
CA GLY A 51 -9.68 12.27 6.32
C GLY A 51 -10.16 13.35 7.29
N THR A 52 -9.23 14.18 7.75
CA THR A 52 -9.55 15.28 8.69
C THR A 52 -9.92 16.54 7.93
N TYR A 53 -11.07 17.11 8.26
CA TYR A 53 -11.54 18.40 7.77
C TYR A 53 -11.44 19.43 8.89
N GLU A 54 -11.01 20.64 8.54
CA GLU A 54 -10.88 21.73 9.50
C GLU A 54 -11.66 22.94 9.04
N PHE A 55 -12.60 23.37 9.87
CA PHE A 55 -13.27 24.65 9.74
C PHE A 55 -12.59 25.69 10.62
N ARG A 56 -12.35 26.86 10.03
CA ARG A 56 -11.77 28.02 10.68
C ARG A 56 -12.60 29.23 10.35
N TRP A 57 -13.02 29.98 11.35
CA TRP A 57 -13.77 31.22 11.14
C TRP A 57 -13.43 32.24 12.21
N THR A 58 -13.60 33.51 11.88
CA THR A 58 -13.36 34.61 12.82
C THR A 58 -14.70 35.13 13.33
N ASP A 59 -14.83 35.19 14.64
CA ASP A 59 -16.00 35.73 15.35
C ASP A 59 -15.57 36.91 16.25
N ASP A 60 -16.51 37.59 16.91
CA ASP A 60 -16.26 38.66 17.90
C ASP A 60 -15.33 38.23 19.04
N ARG A 61 -15.18 36.92 19.25
CA ARG A 61 -14.30 36.30 20.26
C ARG A 61 -12.91 35.90 19.72
N GLY A 62 -12.63 36.18 18.45
CA GLY A 62 -11.38 35.81 17.77
C GLY A 62 -11.52 34.60 16.84
N GLU A 63 -10.39 34.05 16.41
CA GLU A 63 -10.32 32.89 15.50
C GLU A 63 -10.80 31.61 16.21
N GLN A 64 -11.82 30.97 15.66
CA GLN A 64 -12.35 29.70 16.10
C GLN A 64 -11.96 28.61 15.11
N ARG A 65 -11.64 27.42 15.62
CA ARG A 65 -11.28 26.24 14.83
C ARG A 65 -12.09 25.04 15.30
N ARG A 66 -12.65 24.28 14.36
CA ARG A 66 -13.34 23.02 14.62
C ARG A 66 -12.87 21.95 13.63
N MET A 67 -12.49 20.80 14.17
CA MET A 67 -12.01 19.66 13.39
C MET A 67 -13.06 18.57 13.35
N PHE A 68 -13.16 17.90 12.20
CA PHE A 68 -14.03 16.75 11.98
C PHE A 68 -13.23 15.63 11.34
N ALA A 69 -13.42 14.41 11.82
CA ALA A 69 -12.82 13.21 11.23
C ALA A 69 -13.87 12.51 10.37
N VAL A 70 -13.58 12.37 9.08
CA VAL A 70 -14.42 11.64 8.13
C VAL A 70 -13.80 10.29 7.86
N ASN A 71 -14.46 9.23 8.27
CA ASN A 71 -13.98 7.86 8.14
C ASN A 71 -14.62 7.19 6.91
N THR A 72 -13.81 6.44 6.17
CA THR A 72 -14.26 5.54 5.10
C THR A 72 -15.39 4.65 5.61
N ALA A 73 -16.47 4.52 4.82
CA ALA A 73 -17.61 3.71 5.22
C ALA A 73 -17.23 2.22 5.33
N GLU A 74 -17.90 1.48 6.20
CA GLU A 74 -17.66 0.04 6.34
C GLU A 74 -17.86 -0.68 4.99
N GLY A 75 -16.79 -1.30 4.49
CA GLY A 75 -16.84 -2.09 3.25
C GLY A 75 -16.35 -1.39 1.98
N GLU A 76 -16.01 -0.09 2.00
CA GLU A 76 -15.47 0.61 0.82
C GLU A 76 -14.11 0.02 0.35
N GLY A 77 -13.34 -0.57 1.26
CA GLY A 77 -12.10 -1.28 0.96
C GLY A 77 -12.28 -2.73 0.47
N ARG A 78 -13.52 -3.22 0.33
CA ARG A 78 -13.79 -4.60 -0.07
C ARG A 78 -13.78 -4.70 -1.59
N ILE A 79 -12.68 -5.24 -2.12
CA ILE A 79 -12.48 -5.48 -3.56
C ILE A 79 -13.35 -6.68 -4.05
N THR A 80 -13.85 -7.49 -3.12
CA THR A 80 -14.80 -8.59 -3.43
C THR A 80 -16.12 -8.01 -3.93
N ALA A 81 -16.57 -8.48 -5.10
CA ALA A 81 -17.89 -8.14 -5.61
C ALA A 81 -18.97 -8.52 -4.59
N ALA A 82 -19.94 -7.65 -4.37
CA ALA A 82 -21.10 -7.97 -3.54
C ALA A 82 -21.94 -9.05 -4.27
N ASP A 83 -22.27 -10.14 -3.57
CA ASP A 83 -23.08 -11.24 -4.12
C ASP A 83 -24.45 -10.78 -4.63
N GLN A 84 -24.93 -9.65 -4.09
CA GLN A 84 -26.24 -9.12 -4.43
C GLN A 84 -26.25 -7.60 -4.31
N LEU A 85 -26.64 -6.91 -5.38
CA LEU A 85 -26.82 -5.46 -5.40
C LEU A 85 -28.29 -5.14 -5.63
N SER A 86 -28.96 -4.61 -4.61
CA SER A 86 -30.36 -4.18 -4.72
C SER A 86 -30.42 -2.77 -5.30
N ILE A 87 -30.86 -2.65 -6.55
CA ILE A 87 -31.10 -1.36 -7.20
C ILE A 87 -32.61 -1.14 -7.25
N GLY A 88 -33.13 -0.32 -6.34
CA GLY A 88 -34.58 -0.10 -6.19
C GLY A 88 -35.30 -1.38 -5.74
N THR A 89 -36.27 -1.84 -6.52
CA THR A 89 -37.00 -3.12 -6.32
C THR A 89 -36.37 -4.30 -7.03
N GLN A 90 -35.30 -4.10 -7.79
CA GLN A 90 -34.66 -5.16 -8.56
C GLN A 90 -33.39 -5.63 -7.85
N VAL A 91 -33.47 -6.86 -7.37
CA VAL A 91 -32.33 -7.57 -6.80
C VAL A 91 -31.49 -8.11 -7.96
N VAL A 92 -30.37 -7.46 -8.26
CA VAL A 92 -29.42 -7.95 -9.25
C VAL A 92 -28.48 -8.90 -8.53
N GLN A 93 -28.54 -10.19 -8.86
CA GLN A 93 -27.53 -11.14 -8.41
C GLN A 93 -26.21 -10.79 -9.06
N GLY A 94 -25.17 -10.59 -8.25
CA GLY A 94 -23.82 -10.44 -8.74
C GLY A 94 -23.42 -11.75 -9.39
N THR A 95 -23.36 -11.78 -10.72
CA THR A 95 -22.65 -12.84 -11.42
C THR A 95 -21.16 -12.59 -11.17
N GLY A 96 -20.67 -13.09 -10.03
CA GLY A 96 -19.24 -13.28 -9.81
C GLY A 96 -18.71 -13.93 -11.09
N SER A 97 -17.79 -13.26 -11.76
CA SER A 97 -17.37 -13.67 -13.09
C SER A 97 -16.87 -15.12 -13.03
N GLU A 98 -17.73 -16.06 -13.44
CA GLU A 98 -17.35 -17.36 -13.98
C GLU A 98 -16.71 -17.19 -15.37
N GLY A 99 -16.27 -15.97 -15.72
CA GLY A 99 -15.16 -15.80 -16.62
C GLY A 99 -14.01 -16.53 -15.96
N GLY A 100 -13.87 -17.82 -16.28
CA GLY A 100 -12.78 -18.65 -15.88
C GLY A 100 -11.54 -17.81 -16.07
N SER A 101 -11.01 -17.33 -14.94
CA SER A 101 -9.71 -16.70 -14.92
C SER A 101 -8.85 -17.61 -15.77
N LEU A 102 -7.91 -17.08 -16.55
CA LEU A 102 -6.83 -17.89 -17.10
C LEU A 102 -5.94 -18.38 -15.93
N SER A 103 -6.57 -19.05 -14.96
CA SER A 103 -6.20 -20.15 -14.11
C SER A 103 -4.71 -20.27 -14.01
N ASP A 104 -4.16 -19.48 -13.09
CA ASP A 104 -3.04 -19.84 -12.23
C ASP A 104 -1.94 -20.66 -12.93
N LEU A 105 -1.54 -20.27 -14.14
CA LEU A 105 -0.33 -20.83 -14.77
C LEU A 105 0.94 -20.20 -14.18
N TRP A 106 0.81 -19.02 -13.58
CA TRP A 106 1.92 -18.29 -12.97
C TRP A 106 2.61 -19.03 -11.80
N PRO A 107 1.93 -19.72 -10.85
CA PRO A 107 2.61 -20.48 -9.81
C PRO A 107 3.42 -21.64 -10.39
N TYR A 108 2.95 -22.29 -11.46
CA TYR A 108 3.70 -23.35 -12.13
C TYR A 108 4.93 -22.81 -12.85
N ALA A 109 4.82 -21.66 -13.52
CA ALA A 109 5.96 -20.98 -14.14
C ALA A 109 7.02 -20.56 -13.10
N LEU A 110 6.58 -20.02 -11.95
CA LEU A 110 7.46 -19.66 -10.84
C LEU A 110 8.16 -20.90 -10.25
N THR A 111 7.41 -22.00 -10.08
CA THR A 111 7.94 -23.27 -9.57
C THR A 111 8.97 -23.86 -10.52
N ALA A 112 8.71 -23.84 -11.82
CA ALA A 112 9.65 -24.30 -12.83
C ALA A 112 10.95 -23.48 -12.81
N ALA A 113 10.86 -22.15 -12.73
CA ALA A 113 12.02 -21.26 -12.62
C ALA A 113 12.83 -21.53 -11.34
N LEU A 114 12.16 -21.75 -10.20
CA LEU A 114 12.82 -22.07 -8.93
C LEU A 114 13.58 -23.40 -9.00
N ILE A 115 12.98 -24.45 -9.58
CA ILE A 115 13.64 -25.74 -9.79
C ILE A 115 14.88 -25.58 -10.67
N LEU A 116 14.77 -24.83 -11.76
CA LEU A 116 15.88 -24.56 -12.67
C LEU A 116 17.04 -23.88 -11.94
N LEU A 117 16.75 -22.91 -11.08
CA LEU A 117 17.75 -22.17 -10.31
C LEU A 117 18.44 -23.04 -9.25
N VAL A 118 17.69 -23.94 -8.59
CA VAL A 118 18.24 -24.93 -7.65
C VAL A 118 19.13 -25.94 -8.37
N LEU A 119 18.72 -26.41 -9.55
CA LEU A 119 19.51 -27.33 -10.38
C LEU A 119 20.80 -26.68 -10.86
N GLU A 120 20.74 -25.43 -11.32
CA GLU A 120 21.90 -24.63 -11.74
C GLU A 120 22.88 -24.49 -10.57
N TRP A 121 22.38 -24.10 -9.39
CA TRP A 121 23.18 -23.97 -8.19
C TRP A 121 23.81 -25.30 -7.75
N TRP A 122 23.04 -26.39 -7.79
CA TRP A 122 23.54 -27.73 -7.48
C TRP A 122 24.62 -28.18 -8.47
N ALA A 123 24.45 -27.93 -9.77
CA ALA A 123 25.44 -28.25 -10.79
C ALA A 123 26.73 -27.44 -10.60
N TYR A 124 26.62 -26.15 -10.28
CA TYR A 124 27.76 -25.29 -9.96
C TYR A 124 28.51 -25.80 -8.72
N HIS A 125 27.82 -26.07 -7.63
CA HIS A 125 28.44 -26.60 -6.40
C HIS A 125 29.02 -28.01 -6.59
N ARG A 126 28.37 -28.88 -7.37
CA ARG A 126 28.91 -30.21 -7.71
C ARG A 126 30.18 -30.09 -8.55
N LYS A 127 30.23 -29.17 -9.52
CA LYS A 127 31.43 -28.89 -10.32
C LYS A 127 32.58 -28.37 -9.44
N ASN A 128 32.26 -27.57 -8.42
CA ASN A 128 33.25 -27.03 -7.50
C ASN A 128 33.76 -28.07 -6.48
N TRP A 129 32.90 -28.97 -6.00
CA TRP A 129 33.29 -30.04 -5.06
C TRP A 129 34.11 -31.13 -5.75
N ILE A 130 33.75 -31.53 -6.97
CA ILE A 130 34.41 -32.62 -7.70
C ILE A 130 35.53 -32.07 -8.61
N ARG A 131 36.35 -31.16 -8.11
CA ARG A 131 37.69 -30.95 -8.69
C ARG A 131 38.63 -31.96 -8.04
N PRO A 132 38.88 -33.15 -8.64
CA PRO A 132 40.08 -33.87 -8.26
C PRO A 132 41.25 -32.94 -8.58
N VAL A 133 42.07 -32.63 -7.57
CA VAL A 133 43.34 -31.93 -7.75
C VAL A 133 44.25 -32.85 -8.57
N ARG A 134 44.03 -32.87 -9.89
CA ARG A 134 44.88 -33.55 -10.86
C ARG A 134 46.07 -32.64 -11.09
N GLY A 135 47.16 -32.94 -10.40
CA GLY A 135 48.46 -32.34 -10.67
C GLY A 135 49.13 -31.70 -9.45
N ALA A 136 49.18 -32.40 -8.31
CA ALA A 136 50.32 -32.18 -7.43
C ALA A 136 51.56 -32.71 -8.16
N LYS A 137 52.34 -31.81 -8.78
CA LYS A 137 53.65 -32.17 -9.35
C LYS A 137 54.51 -32.75 -8.22
N PRO A 138 55.14 -33.93 -8.38
CA PRO A 138 56.07 -34.42 -7.37
C PRO A 138 57.23 -33.43 -7.28
N VAL A 139 57.39 -32.80 -6.13
CA VAL A 139 58.57 -32.00 -5.81
C VAL A 139 59.77 -32.94 -5.71
N ARG A 140 60.72 -32.78 -6.65
CA ARG A 140 61.97 -33.55 -6.69
C ARG A 140 62.75 -33.28 -5.39
N PRO A 141 63.09 -34.30 -4.57
CA PRO A 141 63.93 -34.07 -3.41
C PRO A 141 65.33 -33.65 -3.88
N LEU A 142 65.75 -32.44 -3.50
CA LEU A 142 67.13 -31.97 -3.57
C LEU A 142 67.93 -32.73 -2.51
N GLY A 143 68.52 -33.86 -2.87
CA GLY A 143 69.34 -34.62 -1.94
C GLY A 143 69.72 -36.00 -2.44
N ALA A 144 70.63 -36.07 -3.41
CA ALA A 144 71.45 -37.25 -3.62
C ALA A 144 72.87 -36.78 -3.94
N ALA A 145 73.68 -36.84 -2.88
CA ALA A 145 75.14 -36.74 -2.75
C ALA A 145 75.97 -36.65 -4.05
N ALA A 146 76.82 -35.61 -4.10
CA ALA A 146 77.94 -35.49 -5.02
C ALA A 146 78.95 -36.64 -4.84
N PRO A 147 79.57 -37.17 -5.90
CA PRO A 147 80.65 -38.14 -5.77
C PRO A 147 81.90 -37.45 -5.23
N ILE A 148 82.42 -38.06 -4.16
CA ILE A 148 83.63 -37.69 -3.43
C ILE A 148 84.83 -37.97 -4.34
N ILE A 149 85.57 -36.92 -4.70
CA ILE A 149 86.83 -37.02 -5.45
C ILE A 149 87.83 -37.80 -4.59
N ARG A 150 88.41 -38.89 -5.13
CA ARG A 150 89.61 -39.54 -4.59
C ARG A 150 90.82 -39.16 -5.44
N ALA A 151 91.91 -38.92 -4.72
CA ALA A 151 93.23 -38.45 -5.13
C ALA A 151 93.86 -39.18 -6.32
#